data_AF-A0A972DBT0-F1
#
_entry.id   AF-A0A972DBT0-F1
#
_cell.length_a   1.000
_cell.length_b   1.000
_cell.length_c   1.000
_cell.angle_alpha   90.00
_cell.angle_beta   90.00
_cell.angle_gamma   90.00
#
_symmetry.space_group_name_H-M   'P 1'
#
loop_
_entity.id
_entity.type
_entity.pdbx_description
1 polymer ?
#
loop_
_entity_poly.entity_id
_entity_poly.type
_entity_poly.pdbx_seq_one_letter_code
_entity_poly.pdbx_strand_id
1 'polypeptide(L)'
;MRISNSFSEGEIQVMEFILQTLLRGGTPTMAVRNKDFASLYRKVMTMKQRVAEKKERDVLDQSAVGTTRAVESDEAEPIQSVG
;
A
#
# COMPACT_ATOMS: atom_id res chain seq x y z
N MET A 1 -19.60 13.01 -12.15
CA MET A 1 -18.27 12.98 -11.51
C MET A 1 -18.49 12.81 -10.00
N ARG A 2 -18.13 11.64 -9.43
CA ARG A 2 -18.35 11.35 -8.01
C ARG A 2 -17.13 11.89 -7.25
N ILE A 3 -17.29 13.00 -6.54
CA ILE A 3 -16.24 13.53 -5.67
C ILE A 3 -16.25 12.64 -4.43
N SER A 4 -15.24 11.76 -4.27
CA SER A 4 -15.12 10.99 -3.04
C SER A 4 -14.71 11.93 -1.91
N ASN A 5 -15.39 11.87 -0.77
CA ASN A 5 -15.03 12.61 0.46
C ASN A 5 -13.74 12.10 1.13
N SER A 6 -12.89 11.41 0.38
CA SER A 6 -11.67 10.76 0.82
C SER A 6 -10.59 10.93 -0.23
N PHE A 7 -9.36 11.19 0.21
CA PHE A 7 -8.19 11.22 -0.65
C PHE A 7 -7.90 9.82 -1.22
N SER A 8 -7.55 9.77 -2.50
CA SER A 8 -7.03 8.60 -3.18
C SER A 8 -5.59 8.28 -2.74
N GLU A 9 -5.13 7.05 -3.01
CA GLU A 9 -3.75 6.62 -2.71
C GLU A 9 -2.71 7.51 -3.39
N GLY A 10 -2.95 7.90 -4.65
CA GLY A 10 -2.06 8.80 -5.39
C GLY A 10 -1.99 10.19 -4.78
N GLU A 11 -3.12 10.76 -4.35
CA GLU A 11 -3.12 12.07 -3.68
C GLU A 11 -2.37 12.02 -2.34
N ILE A 12 -2.49 10.92 -1.59
CA ILE A 12 -1.76 10.71 -0.34
C ILE A 12 -0.25 10.62 -0.60
N GLN A 13 0.17 9.90 -1.66
CA GLN A 13 1.59 9.81 -2.05
C GLN A 13 2.16 11.16 -2.46
N VAL A 14 1.42 11.95 -3.24
CA VAL A 14 1.84 13.30 -3.63
C VAL A 14 1.99 14.21 -2.41
N MET A 15 1.04 14.15 -1.47
CA MET A 15 1.13 14.90 -0.21
C MET A 15 2.34 14.48 0.62
N GLU A 16 2.62 13.18 0.75
CA GLU A 16 3.82 12.68 1.42
C GLU A 16 5.10 13.20 0.78
N PHE A 17 5.19 13.15 -0.56
CA PHE A 17 6.35 13.62 -1.31
C PHE A 17 6.62 15.11 -1.07
N ILE A 18 5.58 15.95 -1.14
CA ILE A 18 5.70 17.40 -0.89
C ILE A 18 6.20 17.64 0.54
N LEU A 19 5.58 16.99 1.53
CA LEU A 19 5.95 17.19 2.93
C LEU A 19 7.37 16.70 3.24
N GLN A 20 7.80 15.58 2.64
CA GLN A 20 9.19 15.12 2.78
C GLN A 20 10.18 16.05 2.08
N THR A 21 9.84 16.58 0.90
CA THR A 21 10.69 17.53 0.16
C THR A 21 10.90 18.82 0.97
N LEU A 22 9.85 19.30 1.62
CA LEU A 22 9.89 20.44 2.53
C LEU A 22 10.75 20.20 3.78
N LEU A 23 10.88 18.95 4.23
CA LEU A 23 11.77 18.56 5.34
C LEU A 23 13.22 18.33 4.89
N ARG A 24 13.45 17.86 3.66
CA ARG A 24 14.77 17.50 3.13
C ARG A 24 15.58 18.66 2.53
N GLY A 25 15.01 19.86 2.40
CA GLY A 25 15.76 21.03 1.92
C GLY A 25 15.05 21.91 0.90
N GLY A 26 13.81 21.60 0.48
CA GLY A 26 12.93 22.61 -0.12
C GLY A 26 12.69 23.73 0.88
N THR A 27 12.65 25.00 0.44
CA THR A 27 12.74 26.23 1.26
C THR A 27 12.31 26.01 2.73
N PRO A 28 13.25 25.61 3.61
CA PRO A 28 12.92 25.03 4.94
C PRO A 28 12.22 26.02 5.86
N THR A 29 12.42 27.30 5.54
CA THR A 29 11.77 28.45 6.14
C THR A 29 10.25 28.42 6.07
N MET A 30 9.61 27.71 5.13
CA MET A 30 8.14 27.58 5.10
C MET A 30 7.63 26.44 5.97
N ALA A 31 8.35 25.32 6.04
CA ALA A 31 7.92 24.12 6.74
C ALA A 31 8.08 24.24 8.27
N VAL A 32 9.23 24.74 8.71
CA VAL A 32 9.58 24.82 10.14
C VAL A 32 8.89 26.00 10.84
N ARG A 33 8.46 27.02 10.10
CA ARG A 33 7.73 28.19 10.65
C ARG A 33 6.25 27.92 10.91
N ASN A 34 5.67 26.89 10.30
CA ASN A 34 4.27 26.56 10.50
C ASN A 34 4.11 25.51 11.61
N LYS A 35 3.52 25.92 12.74
CA LYS A 35 3.27 25.05 13.90
C LYS A 35 2.46 23.79 13.55
N ASP A 36 1.61 23.88 12.53
CA ASP A 36 0.73 22.79 12.13
C ASP A 36 1.41 21.76 11.23
N PHE A 37 2.61 22.05 10.71
CA PHE A 37 3.31 21.21 9.76
C PHE A 37 3.54 19.79 10.30
N ALA A 38 3.99 19.67 11.55
CA ALA A 38 4.21 18.38 12.19
C ALA A 38 2.89 17.58 12.36
N SER A 39 1.79 18.27 12.64
CA SER A 39 0.46 17.67 12.75
C SER A 39 -0.02 17.16 11.39
N LEU A 40 0.15 17.99 10.34
CA LEU A 40 -0.19 17.63 8.97
C LEU A 40 0.61 16.41 8.49
N TYR A 41 1.93 16.40 8.70
CA TYR A 41 2.78 15.25 8.34
C TYR A 41 2.31 13.96 8.99
N ARG A 42 2.06 13.97 10.30
CA ARG A 42 1.53 12.80 11.02
C ARG A 42 0.18 12.36 10.45
N LYS A 43 -0.71 13.30 10.12
CA LYS A 43 -2.02 13.00 9.52
C LYS A 43 -1.88 12.28 8.18
N VAL A 44 -0.96 12.73 7.31
CA VAL A 44 -0.70 12.07 6.02
C VAL A 44 -0.15 10.65 6.21
N MET A 45 0.77 10.47 7.17
CA MET A 45 1.29 9.13 7.49
C MET A 45 0.20 8.18 8.01
N THR A 46 -0.69 8.66 8.89
CA THR A 46 -1.85 7.88 9.34
C THR A 46 -2.79 7.53 8.17
N MET A 47 -3.03 8.45 7.25
CA MET A 47 -3.85 8.18 6.06
C MET A 47 -3.22 7.09 5.19
N LYS A 48 -1.90 7.16 4.95
CA LYS A 48 -1.14 6.12 4.22
C LYS A 48 -1.26 4.75 4.89
N GLN A 49 -1.08 4.71 6.21
CA GLN A 49 -1.21 3.47 6.98
C GLN A 49 -2.62 2.87 6.88
N ARG A 50 -3.67 3.69 7.02
CA ARG A 50 -5.06 3.22 6.90
C ARG A 50 -5.37 2.66 5.51
N VAL A 51 -4.81 3.24 4.45
CA VAL A 51 -4.96 2.72 3.08
C VAL A 51 -4.26 1.38 2.93
N ALA A 52 -3.05 1.23 3.49
CA ALA A 52 -2.32 -0.04 3.49
C ALA A 52 -3.08 -1.13 4.26
N GLU A 53 -3.56 -0.84 5.46
CA GLU A 53 -4.39 -1.76 6.27
C GLU A 53 -5.71 -2.12 5.60
N LYS A 54 -6.32 -1.18 4.87
CA LYS A 54 -7.52 -1.47 4.08
C LYS A 54 -7.19 -2.44 2.94
N LYS A 55 -6.09 -2.21 2.23
CA LYS A 55 -5.64 -3.11 1.15
C LYS A 55 -5.31 -4.50 1.68
N GLU A 56 -4.65 -4.61 2.83
CA GLU A 56 -4.38 -5.90 3.49
C GLU A 56 -5.67 -6.63 3.86
N ARG A 57 -6.65 -5.92 4.45
CA ARG A 57 -7.97 -6.49 4.72
C ARG A 57 -8.70 -6.90 3.44
N ASP A 58 -8.70 -6.07 2.41
CA ASP A 58 -9.33 -6.40 1.13
C ASP A 58 -8.68 -7.66 0.50
N VAL A 59 -7.36 -7.84 0.64
CA VAL A 59 -6.64 -9.04 0.19
C VAL A 59 -7.00 -10.27 1.04
N LEU A 60 -7.07 -10.12 2.37
CA LEU A 60 -7.47 -11.22 3.27
C LEU A 60 -8.92 -11.64 3.04
N ASP A 61 -9.82 -10.67 2.83
CA ASP A 61 -11.24 -10.91 2.53
C ASP A 61 -11.42 -11.55 1.14
N GLN A 62 -10.58 -11.19 0.16
CA GLN A 62 -10.53 -11.88 -1.15
C GLN A 62 -9.87 -13.27 -1.06
N SER A 63 -8.92 -13.46 -0.15
CA SER A 63 -8.25 -14.74 0.13
C SER A 63 -9.11 -15.71 0.95
N ALA A 64 -10.26 -15.27 1.48
CA ALA A 64 -11.19 -16.12 2.23
C ALA A 64 -11.99 -17.10 1.35
N VAL A 65 -11.88 -17.01 0.02
CA VAL A 65 -12.25 -18.11 -0.88
C VAL A 65 -11.07 -19.08 -0.91
N GLY A 66 -11.12 -20.11 -0.05
CA GLY A 66 -10.04 -21.07 0.16
C GLY A 66 -9.40 -21.55 -1.14
N THR A 67 -8.16 -21.11 -1.38
CA THR A 67 -7.35 -21.66 -2.47
C THR A 67 -6.86 -23.03 -2.01
N THR A 68 -7.54 -24.09 -2.44
CA THR A 68 -6.96 -25.43 -2.39
C THR A 68 -5.74 -25.40 -3.30
N ARG A 69 -4.55 -25.52 -2.71
CA ARG A 69 -3.32 -25.81 -3.43
C ARG A 69 -3.57 -27.04 -4.29
N ALA A 70 -3.71 -26.85 -5.60
CA ALA A 70 -3.69 -27.97 -6.53
C ALA A 70 -2.33 -28.64 -6.37
N VAL A 71 -2.34 -29.96 -6.14
CA VAL A 71 -1.12 -30.76 -6.26
C VAL A 71 -0.69 -30.59 -7.71
N GLU A 72 0.46 -29.96 -7.92
CA GLU A 72 1.15 -30.02 -9.21
C GLU A 72 1.49 -31.50 -9.42
N SER A 73 0.65 -32.18 -10.19
CA SER A 73 0.98 -33.46 -10.80
C SER A 73 2.09 -33.18 -11.80
N ASP A 74 3.33 -33.20 -11.34
CA ASP A 74 4.50 -33.18 -12.19
C ASP A 74 4.56 -34.53 -12.93
N GLU A 75 4.05 -34.55 -14.15
CA GLU A 75 4.27 -35.65 -15.10
C GLU A 75 5.73 -35.60 -15.61
N ALA A 76 6.56 -36.52 -15.12
CA ALA A 76 7.69 -37.17 -15.82
C ALA A 76 8.32 -38.19 -14.85
N GLU A 77 8.29 -39.51 -15.04
CA GLU A 77 8.94 -40.30 -16.10
C GLU A 77 8.36 -41.75 -16.11
N PRO A 78 8.44 -42.51 -17.23
CA PRO A 78 7.84 -43.84 -17.37
C PRO A 78 8.74 -44.93 -16.76
N ILE A 79 8.21 -45.74 -15.84
CA ILE A 79 8.94 -46.91 -15.32
C ILE A 79 8.53 -48.15 -16.11
N GLN A 80 9.51 -48.74 -16.79
CA GLN A 80 9.42 -49.82 -17.77
C GLN A 80 8.73 -51.09 -17.26
N SER A 81 7.91 -51.69 -18.13
CA SER A 81 7.47 -53.08 -18.05
C SER A 81 8.63 -54.02 -18.38
N VAL A 82 8.93 -54.99 -17.52
CA VAL A 82 9.45 -56.30 -17.98
C VAL A 82 9.03 -57.43 -17.03
N GLY A 83 8.32 -58.42 -17.59
CA GLY A 83 8.47 -59.86 -17.26
C GLY A 83 7.59 -60.42 -16.15
#